data_AF-A0AA38MTQ4-F1
#
_entry.id   AF-A0AA38MTQ4-F1
#
_cell.length_a   1.000
_cell.length_b   1.000
_cell.length_c   1.000
_cell.angle_alpha   90.00
_cell.angle_beta   90.00
_cell.angle_gamma   90.00
#
_symmetry.space_group_name_H-M   'P 1'
#
loop_
_entity.id
_entity.type
_entity.pdbx_description
1 polymer ?
#
loop_
_entity_poly.entity_id
_entity_poly.type
_entity_poly.pdbx_seq_one_letter_code
_entity_poly.pdbx_strand_id
1 'polypeptide(L)'
;MSRDHSFTRCPIDPGNFSSRNSDDEDETESKPSSMSYKERRREAHTQAEQKRRDAIKKGFDTLQELVPACKQTDVSGYKLCKANVLQKSIDYIQYLELQKKKQEEERNALRREVVALRIMQTNYEQIVKAQQTQPGHTETRISDEVKFSVLQAIMEHLFFTFSNISVSNFSELSAGVFGWLEEYCKPQTLKETLVQVLRRHNTYIRTQPPKK
;
A
#
# COMPACT_ATOMS: atom_id res chain seq x y z
N MET A 1 -32.25 -25.57 -0.38
CA MET A 1 -31.88 -24.36 -1.13
C MET A 1 -30.47 -24.54 -1.64
N SER A 2 -30.38 -24.78 -2.95
CA SER A 2 -29.23 -25.25 -3.69
C SER A 2 -28.09 -24.22 -3.73
N ARG A 3 -26.84 -24.69 -3.65
CA ARG A 3 -25.64 -23.88 -3.91
C ARG A 3 -25.08 -24.29 -5.27
N ASP A 4 -25.44 -23.54 -6.30
CA ASP A 4 -24.88 -23.71 -7.65
C ASP A 4 -23.42 -23.23 -7.69
N HIS A 5 -22.52 -24.15 -8.00
CA HIS A 5 -21.13 -23.87 -8.31
C HIS A 5 -21.03 -23.34 -9.74
N SER A 6 -20.78 -22.04 -9.88
CA SER A 6 -20.52 -21.40 -11.17
C SER A 6 -19.06 -21.63 -11.56
N PHE A 7 -18.81 -22.61 -12.44
CA PHE A 7 -17.50 -22.87 -13.03
C PHE A 7 -17.29 -21.93 -14.22
N THR A 8 -16.43 -20.92 -14.07
CA THR A 8 -16.05 -20.01 -15.16
C THR A 8 -15.22 -20.78 -16.19
N ARG A 9 -15.83 -21.08 -17.34
CA ARG A 9 -15.19 -21.70 -18.51
C ARG A 9 -14.45 -20.62 -19.31
N CYS A 10 -13.15 -20.79 -19.55
CA CYS A 10 -12.40 -19.99 -20.53
C CYS A 10 -12.91 -20.28 -21.96
N PRO A 11 -13.09 -19.28 -22.83
CA PRO A 11 -13.44 -19.51 -24.23
C PRO A 11 -12.26 -20.13 -24.99
N ILE A 12 -12.53 -21.21 -25.73
CA ILE A 12 -11.62 -21.81 -26.72
C ILE A 12 -11.98 -21.19 -28.07
N ASP A 13 -11.06 -20.43 -28.67
CA ASP A 13 -11.15 -19.99 -30.06
C ASP A 13 -10.81 -21.16 -31.00
N PRO A 14 -11.68 -21.56 -31.95
CA PRO A 14 -11.32 -22.46 -33.02
C PRO A 14 -10.82 -21.65 -34.23
N GLY A 15 -9.61 -21.11 -34.11
CA GLY A 15 -8.91 -20.39 -35.18
C GLY A 15 -8.04 -21.34 -36.02
N ASN A 16 -8.64 -21.87 -37.08
CA ASN A 16 -8.04 -22.21 -38.38
C ASN A 16 -6.50 -22.31 -38.47
N PHE A 17 -5.93 -23.50 -38.29
CA PHE A 17 -4.64 -23.87 -38.88
C PHE A 17 -4.88 -24.94 -39.95
N SER A 18 -5.15 -24.49 -41.17
CA SER A 18 -5.15 -25.33 -42.36
C SER A 18 -3.79 -26.00 -42.54
N SER A 19 -3.78 -27.32 -42.42
CA SER A 19 -2.71 -28.23 -42.84
C SER A 19 -2.45 -28.02 -44.34
N ARG A 20 -1.35 -27.34 -44.69
CA ARG A 20 -0.83 -27.36 -46.07
C ARG A 20 -0.16 -28.71 -46.30
N ASN A 21 -0.91 -29.66 -46.86
CA ASN A 21 -0.32 -30.79 -47.57
C ASN A 21 0.14 -30.26 -48.93
N SER A 22 1.45 -30.23 -49.17
CA SER A 22 2.01 -30.07 -50.52
C SER A 22 2.24 -31.48 -51.04
N ASP A 23 1.30 -31.96 -51.87
CA ASP A 23 1.57 -33.04 -52.83
C ASP A 23 2.22 -32.38 -54.04
N ASP A 24 3.54 -32.55 -54.16
CA ASP A 24 4.24 -32.38 -55.44
C ASP A 24 4.92 -33.72 -55.72
N GLU A 25 4.27 -34.52 -56.57
CA GLU A 25 4.87 -35.66 -57.23
C GLU A 25 5.78 -35.14 -58.36
N ASP A 26 7.09 -35.36 -58.24
CA ASP A 26 7.95 -35.48 -59.40
C ASP A 26 8.99 -36.57 -59.16
N GLU A 27 9.04 -37.49 -60.11
CA GLU A 27 9.67 -38.79 -60.06
C GLU A 27 10.98 -38.71 -60.87
N THR A 28 12.14 -38.70 -60.20
CA THR A 28 13.39 -39.11 -60.86
C THR A 28 14.31 -39.90 -59.92
N GLU A 29 14.79 -41.00 -60.49
CA GLU A 29 15.31 -42.21 -59.88
C GLU A 29 16.82 -42.14 -59.60
N SER A 30 17.27 -42.43 -58.37
CA SER A 30 18.62 -42.96 -58.11
C SER A 30 18.77 -43.58 -56.70
N LYS A 31 18.45 -44.88 -56.61
CA LYS A 31 18.96 -45.95 -55.70
C LYS A 31 19.01 -45.77 -54.16
N PRO A 32 18.88 -46.89 -53.40
CA PRO A 32 18.28 -46.88 -52.08
C PRO A 32 19.33 -46.87 -50.96
N SER A 33 19.24 -45.87 -50.09
CA SER A 33 19.00 -46.19 -48.69
C SER A 33 17.68 -45.54 -48.31
N SER A 34 16.60 -46.00 -48.95
CA SER A 34 15.26 -45.62 -48.54
C SER A 34 15.09 -46.15 -47.11
N MET A 35 15.34 -45.28 -46.13
CA MET A 35 14.97 -45.55 -44.74
C MET A 35 13.56 -46.12 -44.80
N SER A 36 13.39 -47.35 -44.33
CA SER A 36 12.14 -48.09 -44.51
C SER A 36 10.98 -47.19 -44.02
N TYR A 37 9.77 -47.28 -44.57
CA TYR A 37 8.63 -46.53 -44.02
C TYR A 37 8.50 -46.70 -42.49
N LYS A 38 8.86 -47.90 -41.99
CA LYS A 38 8.97 -48.20 -40.54
C LYS A 38 10.00 -47.35 -39.82
N GLU A 39 11.09 -47.02 -40.48
CA GLU A 39 12.20 -46.22 -39.97
C GLU A 39 11.89 -44.73 -39.93
N ARG A 40 11.31 -44.18 -41.01
CA ARG A 40 10.79 -42.80 -41.03
C ARG A 40 9.76 -42.57 -39.91
N ARG A 41 8.89 -43.56 -39.67
CA ARG A 41 7.92 -43.53 -38.55
C ARG A 41 8.61 -43.56 -37.19
N ARG A 42 9.69 -44.34 -37.02
CA ARG A 42 10.49 -44.37 -35.80
C ARG A 42 11.16 -43.02 -35.54
N GLU A 43 11.75 -42.40 -36.56
CA GLU A 43 12.39 -41.09 -36.45
C GLU A 43 11.40 -40.00 -36.04
N ALA A 44 10.25 -39.93 -36.71
CA ALA A 44 9.20 -38.97 -36.37
C ALA A 44 8.73 -39.14 -34.91
N HIS A 45 8.56 -40.38 -34.44
CA HIS A 45 8.21 -40.67 -33.05
C HIS A 45 9.31 -40.21 -32.07
N THR A 46 10.57 -40.49 -32.37
CA THR A 46 11.72 -40.04 -31.56
C THR A 46 11.82 -38.52 -31.51
N GLN A 47 11.62 -37.83 -32.63
CA GLN A 47 11.61 -36.36 -32.69
C GLN A 47 10.47 -35.75 -31.85
N ALA A 48 9.27 -36.32 -31.94
CA ALA A 48 8.13 -35.88 -31.15
C ALA A 48 8.38 -36.06 -29.64
N GLU A 49 8.95 -37.19 -29.23
CA GLU A 49 9.30 -37.45 -27.84
C GLU A 49 10.43 -36.55 -27.34
N GLN A 50 11.44 -36.26 -28.18
CA GLN A 50 12.50 -35.31 -27.85
C GLN A 50 11.91 -33.91 -27.60
N LYS A 51 11.06 -33.42 -28.51
CA LYS A 51 10.37 -32.13 -28.35
C LYS A 51 9.55 -32.08 -27.05
N ARG A 52 8.85 -33.17 -26.70
CA ARG A 52 8.13 -33.29 -25.42
C ARG A 52 9.09 -33.20 -24.23
N ARG A 53 10.23 -33.88 -24.26
CA ARG A 53 11.24 -33.86 -23.19
C ARG A 53 11.87 -32.49 -23.03
N ASP A 54 12.15 -31.80 -24.13
CA ASP A 54 12.72 -30.44 -24.12
C ASP A 54 11.74 -29.43 -23.53
N ALA A 55 10.43 -29.56 -23.85
CA ALA A 55 9.39 -28.74 -23.23
C ALA A 55 9.29 -28.98 -21.71
N ILE A 56 9.37 -30.24 -21.26
CA ILE A 56 9.38 -30.56 -19.82
C ILE A 56 10.64 -29.99 -19.15
N LYS A 57 11.81 -30.13 -19.78
CA LYS A 57 13.07 -29.59 -19.26
C LYS A 57 12.98 -28.07 -19.08
N LYS A 58 12.49 -27.35 -20.09
CA LYS A 58 12.24 -25.91 -20.01
C LYS A 58 11.29 -25.56 -18.85
N GLY A 59 10.24 -26.35 -18.65
CA GLY A 59 9.33 -26.18 -17.51
C GLY A 59 10.02 -26.33 -16.14
N PHE A 60 10.95 -27.27 -16.00
CA PHE A 60 11.77 -27.41 -14.80
C PHE A 60 12.71 -26.23 -14.59
N ASP A 61 13.34 -25.73 -15.65
CA ASP A 61 14.23 -24.57 -15.59
C ASP A 61 13.46 -23.33 -15.11
N THR A 62 12.27 -23.06 -15.67
CA THR A 62 11.39 -21.98 -15.20
C THR A 62 10.93 -22.18 -13.76
N LEU A 63 10.64 -23.42 -13.35
CA LEU A 63 10.21 -23.71 -11.99
C LEU A 63 11.32 -23.43 -10.96
N GLN A 64 12.58 -23.76 -11.29
CA GLN A 64 13.73 -23.41 -10.46
C GLN A 64 13.90 -21.89 -10.33
N GLU A 65 13.63 -21.14 -11.40
CA GLU A 65 13.63 -19.67 -11.41
C GLU A 65 12.45 -19.03 -10.67
N LEU A 66 11.37 -19.74 -10.37
CA LEU A 66 10.24 -19.18 -9.62
C LEU A 66 10.34 -19.48 -8.13
N VAL A 67 10.92 -20.62 -7.76
CA VAL A 67 11.00 -21.09 -6.38
C VAL A 67 12.29 -20.59 -5.71
N PRO A 68 12.22 -19.69 -4.70
CA PRO A 68 13.41 -19.07 -4.10
C PRO A 68 14.39 -20.09 -3.52
N ALA A 69 13.87 -21.17 -2.94
CA ALA A 69 14.66 -22.24 -2.34
C ALA A 69 15.37 -23.14 -3.36
N CYS A 70 15.06 -23.02 -4.66
CA CYS A 70 15.76 -23.69 -5.76
C CYS A 70 16.88 -22.80 -6.32
N LYS A 71 16.71 -21.48 -6.36
CA LYS A 71 17.74 -20.53 -6.82
C LYS A 71 19.01 -20.54 -5.99
N GLN A 72 18.87 -20.67 -4.67
CA GLN A 72 20.03 -20.62 -3.76
C GLN A 72 21.00 -21.78 -3.95
N THR A 73 20.52 -22.92 -4.47
CA THR A 73 21.35 -24.11 -4.72
C THR A 73 22.16 -24.06 -6.01
N ASP A 74 21.83 -23.18 -6.96
CA ASP A 74 22.66 -23.03 -8.17
C ASP A 74 24.01 -22.35 -7.87
N VAL A 75 24.11 -21.62 -6.75
CA VAL A 75 25.34 -20.95 -6.30
C VAL A 75 26.37 -21.94 -5.73
N SER A 76 25.94 -23.11 -5.24
CA SER A 76 26.82 -24.13 -4.67
C SER A 76 27.32 -25.16 -5.69
N GLY A 77 26.99 -25.00 -6.98
CA GLY A 77 27.43 -25.89 -8.07
C GLY A 77 26.79 -27.28 -8.06
N TYR A 78 25.88 -27.57 -7.12
CA TYR A 78 25.19 -28.86 -7.04
C TYR A 78 23.85 -28.81 -7.79
N LYS A 79 23.75 -29.54 -8.91
CA LYS A 79 22.51 -29.62 -9.69
C LYS A 79 21.40 -30.25 -8.86
N LEU A 80 20.37 -29.45 -8.54
CA LEU A 80 19.23 -29.91 -7.78
C LEU A 80 18.46 -31.00 -8.55
N CYS A 81 18.15 -32.13 -7.90
CA CYS A 81 17.43 -33.22 -8.57
C CYS A 81 15.96 -32.85 -8.82
N LYS A 82 15.35 -33.43 -9.87
CA LYS A 82 13.96 -33.12 -10.27
C LYS A 82 12.96 -33.32 -9.13
N ALA A 83 13.14 -34.36 -8.31
CA ALA A 83 12.26 -34.62 -7.16
C ALA A 83 12.32 -33.48 -6.12
N ASN A 84 13.52 -32.96 -5.82
CA ASN A 84 13.69 -31.86 -4.88
C ASN A 84 13.09 -30.55 -5.41
N VAL A 85 13.22 -30.29 -6.72
CA VAL A 85 12.58 -29.13 -7.35
C VAL A 85 11.07 -29.20 -7.15
N LEU A 86 10.46 -30.35 -7.44
CA LEU A 86 9.02 -30.54 -7.26
C LEU A 86 8.59 -30.38 -5.80
N GLN A 87 9.32 -30.98 -4.86
CA GLN A 87 8.98 -30.87 -3.43
C GLN A 87 9.06 -29.42 -2.94
N LYS A 88 10.17 -28.71 -3.23
CA LYS A 88 10.32 -27.29 -2.87
C LYS A 88 9.24 -26.42 -3.53
N SER A 89 8.76 -26.80 -4.71
CA SER A 89 7.67 -26.08 -5.38
C SER A 89 6.34 -26.27 -4.67
N ILE A 90 6.03 -27.49 -4.21
CA ILE A 90 4.83 -27.79 -3.41
C ILE A 90 4.86 -26.96 -2.13
N ASP A 91 5.98 -26.99 -1.40
CA ASP A 91 6.14 -26.25 -0.15
C ASP A 91 5.97 -24.74 -0.40
N TYR A 92 6.51 -24.22 -1.51
CA TYR A 92 6.38 -22.80 -1.85
C TYR A 92 4.96 -22.41 -2.24
N ILE A 93 4.21 -23.26 -2.96
CA ILE A 93 2.79 -23.02 -3.26
C ILE A 93 1.99 -22.95 -1.95
N GLN A 94 2.17 -23.91 -1.04
CA GLN A 94 1.49 -23.92 0.26
C GLN A 94 1.82 -22.67 1.08
N TYR A 95 3.09 -22.25 1.07
CA TYR A 95 3.51 -20.99 1.68
C TYR A 95 2.79 -19.78 1.07
N LEU A 96 2.73 -19.68 -0.26
CA LEU A 96 2.06 -18.58 -0.95
C LEU A 96 0.55 -18.55 -0.67
N GLU A 97 -0.10 -19.72 -0.60
CA GLU A 97 -1.52 -19.82 -0.23
C GLU A 97 -1.77 -19.31 1.19
N LEU A 98 -0.90 -19.68 2.15
CA LEU A 98 -0.98 -19.18 3.52
C LEU A 98 -0.77 -17.66 3.58
N GLN A 99 0.24 -17.13 2.87
CA GLN A 99 0.48 -15.69 2.81
C GLN A 99 -0.68 -14.93 2.18
N LYS A 100 -1.23 -15.45 1.07
CA LYS A 100 -2.40 -14.87 0.41
C LYS A 100 -3.59 -14.82 1.36
N LYS A 101 -3.86 -15.91 2.09
CA LYS A 101 -4.95 -15.96 3.08
C LYS A 101 -4.75 -14.90 4.18
N LYS A 102 -3.54 -14.80 4.74
CA LYS A 102 -3.20 -13.80 5.76
C LYS A 102 -3.43 -12.36 5.26
N GLN A 103 -2.95 -12.04 4.06
CA GLN A 103 -3.14 -10.72 3.45
C GLN A 103 -4.62 -10.41 3.18
N GLU A 104 -5.40 -11.41 2.77
CA GLU A 104 -6.83 -11.26 2.54
C GLU A 104 -7.60 -10.99 3.85
N GLU A 105 -7.26 -11.68 4.93
CA GLU A 105 -7.82 -11.45 6.27
C GLU A 105 -7.51 -10.04 6.78
N GLU A 106 -6.27 -9.59 6.65
CA GLU A 106 -5.84 -8.23 7.04
C GLU A 106 -6.55 -7.15 6.21
N ARG A 107 -6.59 -7.32 4.88
CA ARG A 107 -7.33 -6.42 3.99
C ARG A 107 -8.80 -6.32 4.37
N ASN A 108 -9.42 -7.45 4.71
CA ASN A 108 -10.83 -7.48 5.12
C ASN A 108 -11.03 -6.81 6.49
N ALA A 109 -10.10 -6.96 7.43
CA ALA A 109 -10.12 -6.25 8.70
C ALA A 109 -10.03 -4.74 8.52
N LEU A 110 -9.06 -4.26 7.73
CA LEU A 110 -8.89 -2.83 7.42
C LEU A 110 -10.13 -2.25 6.73
N ARG A 111 -10.76 -3.00 5.80
CA ARG A 111 -12.02 -2.57 5.18
C ARG A 111 -13.14 -2.39 6.19
N ARG A 112 -13.26 -3.29 7.18
CA ARG A 112 -14.25 -3.14 8.26
C ARG A 112 -13.97 -1.92 9.13
N GLU A 113 -12.71 -1.65 9.46
CA GLU A 113 -12.30 -0.49 10.24
C GLU A 113 -12.63 0.82 9.51
N VAL A 114 -12.32 0.92 8.21
CA VAL A 114 -12.68 2.09 7.40
C VAL A 114 -14.19 2.35 7.41
N VAL A 115 -15.00 1.29 7.30
CA VAL A 115 -16.47 1.42 7.37
C VAL A 115 -16.90 1.91 8.75
N ALA A 116 -16.36 1.35 9.83
CA ALA A 116 -16.66 1.77 11.19
C ALA A 116 -16.31 3.25 11.43
N LEU A 117 -15.11 3.68 10.99
CA LEU A 117 -14.67 5.07 11.10
C LEU A 117 -15.56 6.02 10.30
N ARG A 118 -15.99 5.64 9.10
CA ARG A 118 -16.95 6.44 8.31
C ARG A 118 -18.31 6.60 8.99
N ILE A 119 -18.80 5.54 9.64
CA ILE A 119 -20.03 5.60 10.43
C ILE A 119 -19.84 6.57 11.60
N MET A 120 -18.73 6.46 12.34
CA MET A 120 -18.42 7.38 13.45
C MET A 120 -18.33 8.83 12.98
N GLN A 121 -17.61 9.09 11.89
CA GLN A 121 -17.52 10.42 11.28
C GLN A 121 -18.91 10.99 10.97
N THR A 122 -19.75 10.20 10.30
CA THR A 122 -21.11 10.61 9.94
C THR A 122 -21.93 10.97 11.18
N ASN A 123 -21.83 10.17 12.25
CA ASN A 123 -22.50 10.45 13.52
C ASN A 123 -22.01 11.76 14.17
N TYR A 124 -20.70 12.00 14.21
CA TYR A 124 -20.16 13.26 14.75
C TYR A 124 -20.58 14.47 13.92
N GLU A 125 -20.58 14.36 12.58
CA GLU A 125 -21.06 15.42 11.70
C GLU A 125 -22.53 15.76 11.96
N GLN A 126 -23.38 14.77 12.20
CA GLN A 126 -24.77 14.97 12.57
C GLN A 126 -24.92 15.70 13.91
N ILE A 127 -24.16 15.29 14.93
CA ILE A 127 -24.16 15.96 16.25
C ILE A 127 -23.73 17.43 16.11
N VAL A 128 -22.65 17.69 15.37
CA VAL A 128 -22.14 19.05 15.12
C VAL A 128 -23.17 19.92 14.41
N LYS A 129 -23.86 19.38 13.39
CA LYS A 129 -24.95 20.07 12.68
C LYS A 129 -26.13 20.34 13.60
N ALA A 130 -26.57 19.36 14.39
CA ALA A 130 -27.66 19.52 15.34
C ALA A 130 -27.37 20.61 16.39
N GLN A 131 -26.13 20.67 16.89
CA GLN A 131 -25.67 21.73 17.78
C GLN A 131 -25.59 23.10 17.11
N GLN A 132 -25.33 23.17 15.80
CA GLN A 132 -25.37 24.44 15.04
C GLN A 132 -26.79 24.95 14.83
N THR A 133 -27.76 24.04 14.66
CA THR A 133 -29.17 24.38 14.39
C THR A 133 -29.99 24.67 15.65
N GLN A 134 -29.47 24.47 16.87
CA GLN A 134 -30.18 24.85 18.09
C GLN A 134 -30.21 26.38 18.25
N PRO A 135 -31.41 27.02 18.30
CA PRO A 135 -31.54 28.44 18.59
C PRO A 135 -31.04 28.71 20.02
N GLY A 136 -29.99 29.52 20.16
CA GLY A 136 -29.38 29.89 21.46
C GLY A 136 -27.93 29.42 21.67
N HIS A 137 -27.38 28.55 20.80
CA HIS A 137 -25.96 28.13 20.87
C HIS A 137 -25.04 28.88 19.90
N THR A 138 -25.60 29.63 18.95
CA THR A 138 -24.84 30.49 18.04
C THR A 138 -24.32 31.75 18.71
N GLU A 139 -25.01 32.30 19.71
CA GLU A 139 -24.59 33.50 20.45
C GLU A 139 -23.36 33.28 21.36
N THR A 140 -23.12 32.04 21.81
CA THR A 140 -21.97 31.69 22.65
C THR A 140 -20.75 31.22 21.88
N ARG A 141 -20.84 31.07 20.54
CA ARG A 141 -19.71 30.66 19.71
C ARG A 141 -18.85 31.85 19.33
N ILE A 142 -17.77 32.02 20.08
CA ILE A 142 -16.63 32.84 19.67
C ILE A 142 -16.12 32.31 18.31
N SER A 143 -16.06 33.17 17.29
CA SER A 143 -15.56 32.82 15.96
C SER A 143 -14.15 32.25 16.04
N ASP A 144 -13.82 31.29 15.19
CA ASP A 144 -12.46 30.73 15.13
C ASP A 144 -11.43 31.82 14.82
N GLU A 145 -11.80 32.84 14.06
CA GLU A 145 -10.97 34.04 13.83
C GLU A 145 -10.55 34.72 15.14
N VAL A 146 -11.51 34.86 16.08
CA VAL A 146 -11.23 35.46 17.38
C VAL A 146 -10.37 34.53 18.23
N LYS A 147 -10.60 33.21 18.18
CA LYS A 147 -9.75 32.23 18.88
C LYS A 147 -8.30 32.26 18.36
N PHE A 148 -8.12 32.31 17.04
CA PHE A 148 -6.80 32.41 16.40
C PHE A 148 -6.11 33.72 16.75
N SER A 149 -6.82 34.85 16.72
CA SER A 149 -6.24 36.15 17.08
C SER A 149 -5.78 36.20 18.54
N VAL A 150 -6.50 35.56 19.47
CA VAL A 150 -6.11 35.45 20.87
C VAL A 150 -4.88 34.55 21.01
N LEU A 151 -4.87 33.39 20.35
CA LEU A 151 -3.71 32.50 20.34
C LEU A 151 -2.47 33.19 19.78
N GLN A 152 -2.61 33.90 18.66
CA GLN A 152 -1.54 34.66 18.03
C GLN A 152 -0.98 35.71 18.99
N ALA A 153 -1.83 36.49 19.65
CA ALA A 153 -1.39 37.51 20.60
C ALA A 153 -0.65 36.93 21.82
N ILE A 154 -1.02 35.73 22.27
CA ILE A 154 -0.28 35.03 23.33
C ILE A 154 1.09 34.57 22.83
N MET A 155 1.14 33.96 21.64
CA MET A 155 2.39 33.47 21.05
C MET A 155 3.37 34.61 20.77
N GLU A 156 2.88 35.75 20.27
CA GLU A 156 3.68 36.97 20.07
C GLU A 156 4.24 37.50 21.40
N HIS A 157 3.41 37.50 22.46
CA HIS A 157 3.86 37.93 23.79
C HIS A 157 4.95 37.01 24.35
N LEU A 158 4.76 35.68 24.26
CA LEU A 158 5.75 34.70 24.71
C LEU A 158 7.04 34.78 23.89
N PHE A 159 6.94 34.99 22.58
CA PHE A 159 8.10 35.16 21.72
C PHE A 159 8.89 36.43 22.07
N PHE A 160 8.19 37.54 22.30
CA PHE A 160 8.82 38.79 22.72
C PHE A 160 9.58 38.63 24.05
N THR A 161 8.97 37.98 25.05
CA THR A 161 9.66 37.77 26.34
C THR A 161 10.85 36.82 26.20
N PHE A 162 10.74 35.79 25.34
CA PHE A 162 11.84 34.87 25.03
C PHE A 162 13.01 35.57 24.32
N SER A 163 12.74 36.56 23.46
CA SER A 163 13.77 37.27 22.68
C SER A 163 14.79 38.04 23.52
N ASN A 164 14.51 38.23 24.81
CA ASN A 164 15.42 38.86 25.77
C ASN A 164 16.47 37.88 26.35
N ILE A 165 16.41 36.60 26.01
CA ILE A 165 17.35 35.59 26.49
C ILE A 165 18.63 35.62 25.63
N SER A 166 19.79 35.65 26.29
CA SER A 166 21.09 35.54 25.63
C SER A 166 21.24 34.18 24.93
N VAL A 167 21.59 34.20 23.64
CA VAL A 167 21.87 33.01 22.82
C VAL A 167 23.37 32.82 22.56
N SER A 168 24.23 33.47 23.35
CA SER A 168 25.68 33.54 23.11
C SER A 168 26.38 32.18 23.26
N ASN A 169 25.94 31.34 24.20
CA ASN A 169 26.44 30.00 24.44
C ASN A 169 25.39 29.12 25.14
N PHE A 170 25.61 27.80 25.14
CA PHE A 170 24.64 26.83 25.69
C PHE A 170 24.40 27.02 27.20
N SER A 171 25.41 27.46 27.96
CA SER A 171 25.25 27.65 29.41
C SER A 171 24.36 28.86 29.73
N GLU A 172 24.55 29.96 29.01
CA GLU A 172 23.69 31.16 29.14
C GLU A 172 22.28 30.91 28.62
N LEU A 173 22.17 30.23 27.47
CA LEU A 173 20.87 29.87 26.90
C LEU A 173 20.09 28.96 27.84
N SER A 174 20.70 27.89 28.35
CA SER A 174 20.02 26.95 29.24
C SER A 174 19.57 27.63 30.53
N ALA A 175 20.45 28.40 31.20
CA ALA A 175 20.08 29.15 32.40
C ALA A 175 18.96 30.18 32.13
N GLY A 176 19.05 30.91 31.00
CA GLY A 176 18.05 31.89 30.60
C GLY A 176 16.69 31.28 30.24
N VAL A 177 16.67 30.12 29.55
CA VAL A 177 15.43 29.39 29.23
C VAL A 177 14.75 28.87 30.50
N PHE A 178 15.52 28.35 31.46
CA PHE A 178 14.95 27.93 32.76
C PHE A 178 14.35 29.11 33.52
N GLY A 179 15.06 30.25 33.59
CA GLY A 179 14.52 31.47 34.21
C GLY A 179 13.24 31.96 33.53
N TRP A 180 13.23 31.99 32.20
CA TRP A 180 12.07 32.41 31.41
C TRP A 180 10.86 31.48 31.58
N LEU A 181 11.07 30.16 31.61
CA LEU A 181 9.99 29.20 31.85
C LEU A 181 9.35 29.39 33.23
N GLU A 182 10.19 29.59 34.25
CA GLU A 182 9.76 29.81 35.64
C GLU A 182 9.04 31.15 35.84
N GLU A 183 9.34 32.16 35.03
CA GLU A 183 8.76 33.49 35.13
C GLU A 183 7.49 33.64 34.28
N TYR A 184 7.51 33.19 33.01
CA TYR A 184 6.47 33.49 32.02
C TYR A 184 5.58 32.29 31.64
N CYS A 185 6.03 31.05 31.83
CA CYS A 185 5.31 29.85 31.37
C CYS A 185 4.60 29.05 32.48
N LYS A 186 4.58 29.57 33.71
CA LYS A 186 3.79 28.95 34.79
C LYS A 186 2.29 28.98 34.45
N PRO A 187 1.52 27.95 34.85
CA PRO A 187 0.08 27.90 34.58
C PRO A 187 -0.68 29.14 35.07
N GLN A 188 -0.24 29.74 36.18
CA GLN A 188 -0.84 30.94 36.73
C GLN A 188 -0.52 32.18 35.89
N THR A 189 0.76 32.40 35.57
CA THR A 189 1.19 33.53 34.71
C THR A 189 0.57 33.45 33.32
N LEU A 190 0.47 32.25 32.74
CA LEU A 190 -0.19 32.04 31.44
C LEU A 190 -1.68 32.38 31.50
N LYS A 191 -2.39 32.00 32.58
CA LYS A 191 -3.80 32.39 32.78
C LYS A 191 -3.96 33.90 32.88
N GLU A 192 -3.08 34.57 33.61
CA GLU A 192 -3.11 36.04 33.76
C GLU A 192 -2.84 36.73 32.42
N THR A 193 -1.84 36.25 31.67
CA THR A 193 -1.53 36.71 30.32
C THR A 193 -2.72 36.51 29.37
N LEU A 194 -3.34 35.32 29.40
CA LEU A 194 -4.55 35.00 28.65
C LEU A 194 -5.68 35.99 28.94
N VAL A 195 -5.95 36.25 30.22
CA VAL A 195 -7.00 37.19 30.63
C VAL A 195 -6.66 38.61 30.19
N GLN A 196 -5.40 39.02 30.27
CA GLN A 196 -4.95 40.34 29.83
C GLN A 196 -5.10 40.52 28.31
N VAL A 197 -4.70 39.50 27.53
CA VAL A 197 -4.88 39.46 26.07
C VAL A 197 -6.36 39.49 25.71
N LEU A 198 -7.19 38.67 26.37
CA LEU A 198 -8.64 38.64 26.15
C LEU A 198 -9.28 39.99 26.46
N ARG A 199 -8.90 40.65 27.56
CA ARG A 199 -9.39 41.99 27.90
C ARG A 199 -9.01 43.01 26.83
N ARG A 200 -7.74 43.05 26.42
CA ARG A 200 -7.23 43.95 25.37
C ARG A 200 -7.92 43.72 24.03
N HIS A 201 -8.14 42.45 23.69
CA HIS A 201 -8.79 42.08 22.44
C HIS A 201 -10.29 42.44 22.46
N ASN A 202 -10.97 42.30 23.61
CA ASN A 202 -12.36 42.73 23.77
C ASN A 202 -12.51 44.27 23.65
N THR A 203 -11.60 45.06 24.22
CA THR A 203 -11.59 46.51 24.02
C THR A 203 -11.29 46.91 22.58
N TYR A 204 -10.41 46.20 21.89
CA TYR A 204 -10.12 46.44 20.47
C TYR A 204 -11.33 46.15 19.57
N ILE A 205 -12.03 45.03 19.79
CA ILE A 205 -13.25 44.70 19.04
C ILE A 205 -14.37 45.73 19.30
N ARG A 206 -14.52 46.22 20.52
CA ARG A 206 -15.54 47.23 20.88
C ARG A 206 -15.28 48.64 20.35
N THR A 207 -14.05 48.96 19.96
CA THR A 207 -13.65 50.30 19.50
C THR A 207 -13.54 50.45 17.99
N GLN A 208 -13.81 49.38 17.24
CA GLN A 208 -13.89 49.42 15.77
C GLN A 208 -15.20 50.11 15.33
N PRO A 209 -15.15 51.16 14.47
CA PRO A 209 -16.37 51.73 13.90
C PRO A 209 -17.08 50.69 13.03
N PRO A 210 -18.42 50.72 12.93
CA PRO A 210 -19.16 49.79 12.08
C PRO A 210 -18.66 49.94 10.63
N LYS A 211 -18.24 48.82 10.03
CA LYS A 211 -17.90 48.77 8.61
C LYS A 211 -19.16 49.13 7.82
N LYS A 212 -19.13 50.28 7.14
CA LYS A 212 -20.15 50.71 6.16
C LYS A 212 -20.13 49.81 4.94
#